data_AF-A0ABD0AF11-F1
#
_entry.id   AF-A0ABD0AF11-F1
#
_cell.length_a   1.000
_cell.length_b   1.000
_cell.length_c   1.000
_cell.angle_alpha   90.00
_cell.angle_beta   90.00
_cell.angle_gamma   90.00
#
_symmetry.space_group_name_H-M   'P 1'
#
loop_
_entity.id
_entity.type
_entity.pdbx_description
1 polymer ?
#
loop_
_entity_poly.entity_id
_entity_poly.type
_entity_poly.pdbx_seq_one_letter_code
_entity_poly.pdbx_strand_id
1 'polypeptide(L)'
;MIEMTTTREYLLDSLAESKDASTRAYAAYRGRKLDKLVNDPAPEVRAAVARGGHGLNKLIEDPAPEVRAAVASSTNSLSQLDKLASDQAPEVRAVVALRKGYCVQMINDEDPTVQAVAWWALDHGEAR
;
A
#
# COMPACT_ATOMS: atom_id res chain seq x y z
N MET A 1 -16.75 30.27 18.12
CA MET A 1 -16.17 29.86 16.82
C MET A 1 -15.62 28.43 16.93
N ILE A 2 -16.48 27.45 17.26
CA ILE A 2 -16.10 26.04 17.55
C ILE A 2 -17.00 25.04 16.75
N GLU A 3 -17.93 25.51 15.92
CA GLU A 3 -19.00 24.63 15.37
C GLU A 3 -18.69 23.99 13.99
N MET A 4 -17.75 24.54 13.20
CA MET A 4 -17.49 24.08 11.83
C MET A 4 -16.50 22.91 11.72
N THR A 5 -15.48 22.85 12.58
CA THR A 5 -14.45 21.79 12.56
C THR A 5 -15.02 20.46 13.06
N THR A 6 -15.79 20.50 14.14
CA THR A 6 -16.41 19.32 14.76
C THR A 6 -17.38 18.60 13.82
N THR A 7 -18.18 19.35 13.07
CA THR A 7 -19.16 18.79 12.11
C THR A 7 -18.46 18.09 10.94
N ARG A 8 -17.36 18.67 10.44
CA ARG A 8 -16.60 18.10 9.32
C ARG A 8 -15.87 16.82 9.72
N GLU A 9 -15.27 16.78 10.91
CA GLU A 9 -14.58 15.58 11.40
C GLU A 9 -15.56 14.46 11.68
N TYR A 10 -16.70 14.76 12.30
CA TYR A 10 -17.77 13.79 12.51
C TYR A 10 -18.32 13.23 11.19
N LEU A 11 -18.54 14.10 10.19
CA LEU A 11 -18.98 13.67 8.87
C LEU A 11 -17.95 12.72 8.22
N LEU A 12 -16.66 13.04 8.30
CA LEU A 12 -15.60 12.20 7.76
C LEU A 12 -15.49 10.84 8.47
N ASP A 13 -15.73 10.79 9.78
CA ASP A 13 -15.79 9.54 10.52
C ASP A 13 -16.98 8.66 10.09
N SER A 14 -18.13 9.28 9.79
CA SER A 14 -19.32 8.55 9.33
C SER A 14 -19.11 7.87 7.97
N LEU A 15 -18.17 8.36 7.15
CA LEU A 15 -17.84 7.74 5.86
C LEU A 15 -17.25 6.34 6.04
N ALA A 16 -16.55 6.08 7.14
CA ALA A 16 -16.01 4.75 7.48
C ALA A 16 -17.10 3.74 7.90
N GLU A 17 -18.33 4.20 8.10
CA GLU A 17 -19.51 3.38 8.39
C GLU A 17 -20.37 3.13 7.12
N SER A 18 -19.99 3.71 5.99
CA SER A 18 -20.76 3.56 4.75
C SER A 18 -20.82 2.10 4.30
N LYS A 19 -21.97 1.69 3.74
CA LYS A 19 -22.11 0.37 3.09
C LYS A 19 -21.29 0.27 1.81
N ASP A 20 -21.04 1.39 1.15
CA ASP A 20 -20.24 1.47 -0.07
C ASP A 20 -18.74 1.46 0.23
N ALA A 21 -18.03 0.52 -0.40
CA ALA A 21 -16.59 0.34 -0.20
C ALA A 21 -15.79 1.54 -0.70
N SER A 22 -16.20 2.19 -1.80
CA SER A 22 -15.50 3.37 -2.33
C SER A 22 -15.53 4.54 -1.35
N THR A 23 -16.67 4.74 -0.67
CA THR A 23 -16.83 5.73 0.39
C THR A 23 -15.93 5.44 1.60
N ARG A 24 -15.84 4.16 2.00
CA ARG A 24 -14.92 3.75 3.08
C ARG A 24 -13.45 3.88 2.68
N ALA A 25 -13.10 3.56 1.44
CA ALA A 25 -11.76 3.75 0.89
C ALA A 25 -11.38 5.24 0.87
N TYR A 26 -12.33 6.12 0.55
CA TYR A 26 -12.13 7.56 0.69
C TYR A 26 -11.91 7.96 2.16
N ALA A 27 -12.67 7.41 3.11
CA ALA A 27 -12.44 7.65 4.54
C ALA A 27 -11.02 7.23 4.97
N ALA A 28 -10.57 6.05 4.54
CA ALA A 28 -9.21 5.56 4.78
C ALA A 28 -8.15 6.48 4.17
N TYR A 29 -8.33 6.89 2.91
CA TYR A 29 -7.46 7.87 2.25
C TYR A 29 -7.37 9.20 3.01
N ARG A 30 -8.46 9.62 3.67
CA ARG A 30 -8.50 10.80 4.54
C ARG A 30 -7.97 10.56 5.95
N GLY A 31 -7.44 9.37 6.25
CA GLY A 31 -6.86 9.03 7.55
C GLY A 31 -7.90 8.83 8.66
N ARG A 32 -9.10 8.36 8.32
CA ARG A 32 -10.23 8.23 9.26
C ARG A 32 -10.50 6.78 9.59
N LYS A 33 -10.72 6.51 10.89
CA LYS A 33 -11.01 5.18 11.46
C LYS A 33 -10.09 4.06 10.93
N LEU A 34 -8.79 4.34 10.74
CA LEU A 34 -7.86 3.40 10.11
C LEU A 34 -7.74 2.07 10.86
N ASP A 35 -7.81 2.08 12.20
CA ASP A 35 -7.80 0.86 13.03
C ASP A 35 -9.00 -0.07 12.77
N LYS A 36 -10.11 0.49 12.33
CA LYS A 36 -11.27 -0.28 11.86
C LYS A 36 -11.03 -0.74 10.43
N LEU A 37 -10.71 0.19 9.53
CA LEU A 37 -10.64 -0.03 8.09
C LEU A 37 -9.46 -0.94 7.67
N VAL A 38 -8.45 -1.12 8.50
CA VAL A 38 -7.38 -2.12 8.29
C VAL A 38 -7.94 -3.56 8.24
N ASN A 39 -9.14 -3.77 8.78
CA ASN A 39 -9.86 -5.05 8.78
C ASN A 39 -11.05 -5.06 7.81
N ASP A 40 -11.18 -4.05 6.94
CA ASP A 40 -12.34 -3.94 6.05
C ASP A 40 -12.43 -5.17 5.13
N PRO A 41 -13.64 -5.71 4.85
CA PRO A 41 -13.77 -6.84 3.93
C PRO A 41 -13.29 -6.51 2.51
N ALA A 42 -13.38 -5.25 2.09
CA ALA A 42 -13.00 -4.81 0.75
C ALA A 42 -11.49 -4.56 0.65
N PRO A 43 -10.75 -5.26 -0.24
CA PRO A 43 -9.31 -5.07 -0.38
C PRO A 43 -8.93 -3.66 -0.82
N GLU A 44 -9.75 -2.97 -1.61
CA GLU A 44 -9.50 -1.58 -2.01
C GLU A 44 -9.47 -0.62 -0.82
N VAL A 45 -10.26 -0.90 0.23
CA VAL A 45 -10.25 -0.12 1.47
C VAL A 45 -8.97 -0.40 2.25
N ARG A 46 -8.58 -1.68 2.40
CA ARG A 46 -7.34 -2.06 3.08
C ARG A 46 -6.10 -1.53 2.35
N ALA A 47 -6.11 -1.53 1.02
CA ALA A 47 -5.06 -0.93 0.20
C ALA A 47 -4.98 0.59 0.43
N ALA A 48 -6.11 1.30 0.57
CA ALA A 48 -6.11 2.72 0.93
C ALA A 48 -5.51 2.96 2.33
N VAL A 49 -5.78 2.09 3.30
CA VAL A 49 -5.15 2.12 4.64
C VAL A 49 -3.64 1.92 4.54
N ALA A 50 -3.18 0.92 3.77
CA ALA A 50 -1.76 0.67 3.54
C ALA A 50 -1.06 1.84 2.85
N ARG A 51 -1.71 2.46 1.84
CA ARG A 51 -1.15 3.65 1.15
C ARG A 51 -0.88 4.79 2.14
N GLY A 52 -1.74 4.95 3.14
CA GLY A 52 -1.56 5.91 4.24
C GLY A 52 -0.47 5.54 5.25
N GLY A 53 0.22 4.41 5.08
CA GLY A 53 1.28 3.95 5.99
C GLY A 53 0.77 3.30 7.28
N HIS A 54 -0.54 3.04 7.39
CA HIS A 54 -1.14 2.50 8.61
C HIS A 54 -1.28 0.97 8.53
N GLY A 55 -1.07 0.29 9.65
CA GLY A 55 -1.31 -1.16 9.75
C GLY A 55 -0.40 -2.04 8.88
N LEU A 56 0.72 -1.52 8.37
CA LEU A 56 1.59 -2.22 7.40
C LEU A 56 2.06 -3.60 7.89
N ASN A 57 2.38 -3.72 9.19
CA ASN A 57 2.78 -5.01 9.79
C ASN A 57 1.72 -6.09 9.66
N LYS A 58 0.44 -5.72 9.65
CA LYS A 58 -0.67 -6.64 9.44
C LYS A 58 -0.90 -6.88 7.94
N LEU A 59 -0.93 -5.80 7.17
CA LEU A 59 -1.31 -5.83 5.75
C LEU A 59 -0.22 -6.43 4.84
N ILE A 60 1.00 -6.61 5.32
CA ILE A 60 2.06 -7.28 4.56
C ILE A 60 1.73 -8.74 4.24
N GLU A 61 0.83 -9.37 5.01
CA GLU A 61 0.34 -10.74 4.80
C GLU A 61 -1.08 -10.75 4.20
N ASP A 62 -1.57 -9.63 3.70
CA ASP A 62 -2.94 -9.56 3.19
C ASP A 62 -3.13 -10.54 2.03
N PRO A 63 -4.27 -11.27 1.97
CA PRO A 63 -4.51 -12.20 0.86
C PRO A 63 -4.53 -11.51 -0.51
N ALA A 64 -4.90 -10.24 -0.57
CA ALA A 64 -5.02 -9.47 -1.80
C ALA A 64 -3.66 -8.87 -2.22
N PRO A 65 -3.10 -9.24 -3.39
CA PRO A 65 -1.82 -8.71 -3.88
C PRO A 65 -1.79 -7.18 -3.97
N GLU A 66 -2.90 -6.54 -4.34
CA GLU A 66 -3.01 -5.08 -4.44
C GLU A 66 -2.82 -4.38 -3.08
N VAL A 67 -3.14 -5.06 -1.98
CA VAL A 67 -2.90 -4.56 -0.62
C VAL A 67 -1.42 -4.71 -0.28
N ARG A 68 -0.80 -5.86 -0.57
CA ARG A 68 0.63 -6.08 -0.35
C ARG A 68 1.50 -5.16 -1.21
N ALA A 69 1.09 -4.86 -2.44
CA ALA A 69 1.72 -3.87 -3.31
C ALA A 69 1.60 -2.45 -2.72
N ALA A 70 0.46 -2.10 -2.12
CA ALA A 70 0.32 -0.84 -1.39
C ALA A 70 1.25 -0.78 -0.16
N VAL A 71 1.43 -1.89 0.56
CA VAL A 71 2.44 -1.97 1.63
C VAL A 71 3.85 -1.78 1.08
N ALA A 72 4.19 -2.47 -0.02
CA ALA A 72 5.48 -2.35 -0.70
C ALA A 72 5.75 -0.91 -1.18
N SER A 73 4.72 -0.14 -1.53
CA SER A 73 4.87 1.26 -1.94
C SER A 73 5.06 2.20 -0.75
N SER A 74 4.41 1.93 0.39
CA SER A 74 4.37 2.88 1.53
C SER A 74 5.35 2.58 2.66
N THR A 75 5.88 1.36 2.77
CA THR A 75 6.79 1.01 3.87
C THR A 75 8.17 1.67 3.71
N ASN A 76 8.82 2.03 4.82
CA ASN A 76 10.25 2.39 4.86
C ASN A 76 11.09 1.31 5.56
N SER A 77 10.48 0.18 5.91
CA SER A 77 11.17 -0.93 6.56
C SER A 77 11.82 -1.84 5.52
N LEU A 78 13.16 -1.91 5.56
CA LEU A 78 13.91 -2.82 4.68
C LEU A 78 13.50 -4.28 4.88
N SER A 79 13.28 -4.73 6.11
CA SER A 79 12.84 -6.11 6.36
C SER A 79 11.46 -6.42 5.76
N GLN A 80 10.56 -5.43 5.67
CA GLN A 80 9.29 -5.60 4.98
C GLN A 80 9.48 -5.67 3.46
N LEU A 81 10.34 -4.83 2.90
CA LEU A 81 10.67 -4.87 1.48
C LEU A 81 11.39 -6.16 1.08
N ASP A 82 12.32 -6.65 1.90
CA ASP A 82 13.02 -7.93 1.68
C ASP A 82 12.03 -9.10 1.61
N LYS A 83 11.03 -9.09 2.51
CA LYS A 83 9.96 -10.08 2.49
C LYS A 83 9.13 -9.98 1.20
N LEU A 84 8.72 -8.77 0.82
CA LEU A 84 7.89 -8.52 -0.36
C LEU A 84 8.65 -8.73 -1.68
N ALA A 85 9.99 -8.66 -1.67
CA ALA A 85 10.82 -9.01 -2.82
C ALA A 85 10.67 -10.50 -3.20
N SER A 86 10.25 -11.34 -2.26
CA SER A 86 9.96 -12.77 -2.48
C SER A 86 8.47 -13.07 -2.57
N ASP A 87 7.62 -12.05 -2.77
CA ASP A 87 6.17 -12.24 -2.86
C ASP A 87 5.79 -13.12 -4.06
N GLN A 88 4.78 -13.97 -3.88
CA GLN A 88 4.27 -14.84 -4.94
C GLN A 88 3.70 -14.05 -6.13
N ALA A 89 3.21 -12.83 -5.90
CA ALA A 89 2.57 -12.00 -6.90
C ALA A 89 3.60 -11.09 -7.60
N PRO A 90 3.81 -11.21 -8.92
CA PRO A 90 4.78 -10.39 -9.65
C PRO A 90 4.52 -8.89 -9.53
N GLU A 91 3.26 -8.46 -9.44
CA GLU A 91 2.90 -7.06 -9.26
C GLU A 91 3.41 -6.46 -7.95
N VAL A 92 3.53 -7.27 -6.89
CA VAL A 92 4.11 -6.83 -5.61
C VAL A 92 5.62 -6.68 -5.76
N ARG A 93 6.27 -7.69 -6.37
CA ARG A 93 7.71 -7.69 -6.64
C ARG A 93 8.13 -6.55 -7.56
N ALA A 94 7.31 -6.20 -8.56
CA ALA A 94 7.52 -5.05 -9.43
C ALA A 94 7.52 -3.72 -8.66
N VAL A 95 6.60 -3.55 -7.69
CA VAL A 95 6.61 -2.37 -6.81
C VAL A 95 7.87 -2.34 -5.95
N VAL A 96 8.32 -3.50 -5.45
CA VAL A 96 9.59 -3.58 -4.70
C VAL A 96 10.78 -3.21 -5.58
N ALA A 97 10.83 -3.62 -6.84
CA ALA A 97 11.90 -3.25 -7.78
C ALA A 97 12.03 -1.74 -8.00
N LEU A 98 10.92 -0.99 -7.85
CA LEU A 98 10.89 0.48 -7.89
C LEU A 98 11.33 1.14 -6.57
N ARG A 99 11.56 0.37 -5.51
CA ARG A 99 12.06 0.92 -4.25
C ARG A 99 13.56 1.12 -4.34
N LYS A 100 14.01 2.24 -3.79
CA LYS A 100 15.43 2.61 -3.73
C LYS A 100 16.28 1.44 -3.22
N GLY A 101 17.24 1.02 -4.04
CA GLY A 101 18.19 -0.05 -3.72
C GLY A 101 17.74 -1.49 -4.00
N TYR A 102 16.50 -1.72 -4.46
CA TYR A 102 15.99 -3.06 -4.73
C TYR A 102 16.07 -3.47 -6.21
N CYS A 103 16.15 -2.52 -7.14
CA CYS A 103 16.17 -2.84 -8.57
C CYS A 103 17.26 -3.87 -8.96
N VAL A 104 18.48 -3.75 -8.41
CA VAL A 104 19.58 -4.69 -8.68
C VAL A 104 19.26 -6.12 -8.24
N GLN A 105 18.51 -6.30 -7.15
CA GLN A 105 18.09 -7.63 -6.69
C GLN A 105 17.07 -8.27 -7.65
N MET A 106 16.31 -7.46 -8.37
CA MET A 106 15.14 -7.88 -9.15
C MET A 106 15.42 -8.00 -10.67
N ILE A 107 16.62 -7.63 -11.16
CA ILE A 107 16.95 -7.67 -12.61
C ILE A 107 16.87 -9.08 -13.24
N ASN A 108 16.96 -10.13 -12.42
CA ASN A 108 16.88 -11.53 -12.81
C ASN A 108 15.62 -12.22 -12.25
N ASP A 109 14.60 -11.46 -11.84
CA ASP A 109 13.32 -12.03 -11.38
C ASP A 109 12.75 -13.01 -12.42
N GLU A 110 12.05 -14.06 -12.00
CA GLU A 110 11.48 -15.03 -12.94
C GLU A 110 10.40 -14.44 -13.85
N ASP A 111 9.73 -13.37 -13.41
CA ASP A 111 8.69 -12.69 -14.18
C ASP A 111 9.31 -11.61 -15.08
N PRO A 112 9.12 -11.67 -16.41
CA PRO A 112 9.69 -10.71 -17.36
C PRO A 112 9.26 -9.26 -17.12
N THR A 113 8.07 -9.04 -16.54
CA THR A 113 7.58 -7.70 -16.19
C THR A 113 8.39 -7.13 -15.05
N VAL A 114 8.68 -7.93 -14.03
CA VAL A 114 9.50 -7.52 -12.89
C VAL A 114 10.93 -7.23 -13.35
N GLN A 115 11.50 -8.07 -14.20
CA GLN A 115 12.81 -7.80 -14.82
C GLN A 115 12.81 -6.47 -15.57
N ALA A 116 11.81 -6.22 -16.42
CA ALA A 116 11.72 -4.98 -17.20
C ALA A 116 11.64 -3.74 -16.31
N VAL A 117 10.86 -3.81 -15.22
CA VAL A 117 10.77 -2.73 -14.22
C VAL A 117 12.10 -2.53 -13.49
N ALA A 118 12.77 -3.61 -13.12
CA ALA A 118 14.06 -3.56 -12.45
C ALA A 118 15.16 -2.95 -13.33
N TRP A 119 15.23 -3.35 -14.60
CA TRP A 119 16.12 -2.74 -15.59
C TRP A 119 15.82 -1.25 -15.80
N TRP A 120 14.54 -0.90 -15.95
CA TRP A 120 14.13 0.50 -16.07
C TRP A 120 14.57 1.32 -14.85
N ALA A 121 14.33 0.83 -13.63
CA ALA A 121 14.71 1.51 -12.40
C ALA A 121 16.24 1.66 -12.26
N LEU A 122 17.01 0.65 -12.70
CA LEU A 122 18.47 0.70 -12.72
C LEU A 122 18.98 1.80 -13.66
N ASP A 123 18.46 1.87 -14.88
CA ASP A 123 18.86 2.85 -15.89
C ASP A 123 18.49 4.30 -15.50
N HIS A 124 17.41 4.47 -14.73
CA HIS A 124 16.88 5.79 -14.35
C HIS A 124 17.32 6.28 -12.97
N GLY A 125 18.28 5.59 -12.32
CA GLY A 125 18.95 6.10 -11.12
C GLY A 125 18.21 5.88 -9.80
N GLU A 126 17.14 5.07 -9.77
CA GLU A 126 16.47 4.60 -8.54
C GLU A 126 17.37 3.65 -7.73
N ALA A 127 18.55 3.28 -8.27
CA ALA A 127 19.55 2.44 -7.63
C ALA A 127 20.44 3.15 -6.59
N ARG A 128 20.41 4.50 -6.49
CA ARG A 128 21.35 5.30 -5.68
C ARG A 128 20.71 6.02 -4.50
#